data_AF-A0A507C3W5-F1
#
_entry.id   AF-A0A507C3W5-F1
#
_cell.length_a   1.000
_cell.length_b   1.000
_cell.length_c   1.000
_cell.angle_alpha   90.00
_cell.angle_beta   90.00
_cell.angle_gamma   90.00
#
_symmetry.space_group_name_H-M   'P 1'
#
loop_
_entity.id
_entity.type
_entity.pdbx_description
1 polymer ?
#
loop_
_entity_poly.entity_id
_entity_poly.type
_entity_poly.pdbx_seq_one_letter_code
_entity_poly.pdbx_strand_id
1 'polypeptide(L)'
;MKLDRAHGFSGLPIHVPYDDDHIAVVQKPGGLTLRHYEENTLEVLLRQLLRPPNGSIDDILPNPIVISNGLDKSSWGLVVIAKTRQALLGLTEAWSESRIITTYHALIEGRIVVGNTFAHVGQRLTRTDVVDNVSCTATITVLNITRCRKLEYLSTVLFTPKLPLFPRQPNHHIRLHLLAMGNALIGNATNTHGLAGSTVKHCMIALTRIELKHPCTGDDIVVDLAEPERIKRMRERQQLVWEKQYAAHGGNDEDQALEVVSLAYTRGYQTFCGMSFTINEHVMVPRQPTELLVTTAIELLKDIPTPKILDVGTGSGCILISIMHGLQYQCLGAGIDISSQALDIARENAKRLLPPLSSITFAESDMADDTLPFNIAHIAPFGIILCNPPYHNTSRANFLKLDTEPRIATVAGETGLEGYDKILNGVLDSGAVGDSTIVVVEVPPKKAMNVGGMFEAKGWHLVDTKRDSQQTPRCLVFSRRG
;
A
#
# COMPACT_ATOMS: atom_id res chain seq x y z
N MET A 1 15.01 51.83 -22.43
CA MET A 1 13.86 51.03 -22.89
C MET A 1 14.19 49.57 -22.65
N LYS A 2 13.33 48.85 -21.93
CA LYS A 2 13.59 47.55 -21.28
C LYS A 2 14.03 46.49 -22.30
N LEU A 3 15.24 45.93 -22.11
CA LEU A 3 15.68 44.68 -22.74
C LEU A 3 15.02 43.53 -21.97
N ASP A 4 14.04 42.89 -22.60
CA ASP A 4 13.40 41.66 -22.11
C ASP A 4 14.46 40.56 -21.94
N ARG A 5 14.73 40.18 -20.69
CA ARG A 5 15.68 39.12 -20.33
C ARG A 5 15.06 37.74 -20.54
N ALA A 6 15.12 37.22 -21.76
CA ALA A 6 14.96 35.79 -22.00
C ALA A 6 16.32 35.11 -21.83
N HIS A 7 16.70 34.76 -20.59
CA HIS A 7 17.94 34.03 -20.30
C HIS A 7 17.54 32.63 -19.79
N GLY A 8 17.60 31.65 -20.68
CA GLY A 8 17.02 30.33 -20.42
C GLY A 8 17.55 29.27 -21.38
N PHE A 9 17.45 28.00 -20.97
CA PHE A 9 17.72 26.88 -21.86
C PHE A 9 16.45 26.55 -22.64
N SER A 10 16.53 26.48 -23.97
CA SER A 10 15.37 26.26 -24.86
C SER A 10 14.19 27.24 -24.67
N GLY A 11 14.48 28.48 -24.26
CA GLY A 11 13.47 29.52 -24.04
C GLY A 11 12.75 29.47 -22.68
N LEU A 12 13.15 28.57 -21.77
CA LEU A 12 12.59 28.46 -20.41
C LEU A 12 13.55 29.05 -19.36
N PRO A 13 13.07 29.85 -18.39
CA PRO A 13 13.91 30.44 -17.36
C PRO A 13 14.51 29.37 -16.45
N ILE A 14 15.78 29.54 -16.11
CA ILE A 14 16.48 28.69 -15.14
C ILE A 14 16.27 29.29 -13.74
N HIS A 15 15.74 28.50 -12.81
CA HIS A 15 15.43 28.95 -11.46
C HIS A 15 16.68 28.95 -10.57
N VAL A 16 16.90 30.06 -9.85
CA VAL A 16 18.05 30.27 -8.96
C VAL A 16 17.54 30.46 -7.53
N PRO A 17 17.30 29.37 -6.78
CA PRO A 17 16.73 29.45 -5.43
C PRO A 17 17.66 30.10 -4.40
N TYR A 18 18.97 30.14 -4.64
CA TYR A 18 19.94 30.79 -3.75
C TYR A 18 21.06 31.42 -4.58
N ASP A 19 21.47 32.62 -4.20
CA ASP A 19 22.57 33.37 -4.83
C ASP A 19 23.04 34.40 -3.81
N ASP A 20 24.32 34.47 -3.50
CA ASP A 20 24.94 35.54 -2.69
C ASP A 20 26.29 35.93 -3.32
N ASP A 21 27.15 36.68 -2.63
CA ASP A 21 28.43 37.10 -3.22
C ASP A 21 29.40 35.93 -3.47
N HIS A 22 29.29 34.81 -2.74
CA HIS A 22 30.27 33.73 -2.72
C HIS A 22 29.80 32.47 -3.47
N ILE A 23 28.53 32.12 -3.36
CA ILE A 23 27.95 30.89 -3.90
C ILE A 23 26.57 31.14 -4.52
N ALA A 24 26.12 30.17 -5.32
CA ALA A 24 24.75 30.09 -5.76
C ALA A 24 24.28 28.63 -5.79
N VAL A 25 22.97 28.42 -5.70
CA VAL A 25 22.33 27.14 -5.98
C VAL A 25 21.34 27.35 -7.10
N VAL A 26 21.47 26.55 -8.16
CA VAL A 26 20.69 26.67 -9.40
C VAL A 26 19.97 25.37 -9.69
N GLN A 27 18.73 25.46 -10.17
CA GLN A 27 17.95 24.33 -10.62
C GLN A 27 18.21 24.03 -12.10
N LYS A 28 19.06 23.04 -12.36
CA LYS A 28 19.41 22.56 -13.70
C LYS A 28 18.23 21.81 -14.34
N PRO A 29 17.73 22.23 -15.52
CA PRO A 29 16.75 21.47 -16.27
C PRO A 29 17.35 20.20 -16.88
N GLY A 30 16.51 19.20 -17.16
CA GLY A 30 16.92 18.03 -17.93
C GLY A 30 17.28 18.40 -19.38
N GLY A 31 18.31 17.77 -19.94
CA GLY A 31 18.81 18.03 -21.30
C GLY A 31 20.01 18.98 -21.35
N LEU A 32 20.24 19.78 -20.30
CA LEU A 32 21.40 20.67 -20.18
C LEU A 32 22.60 19.90 -19.61
N THR A 33 23.80 20.06 -20.18
CA THR A 33 25.03 19.45 -19.64
C THR A 33 25.67 20.39 -18.61
N LEU A 34 26.33 19.84 -17.57
CA LEU A 34 27.00 20.64 -16.54
C LEU A 34 28.28 21.31 -17.07
N ARG A 35 29.21 20.52 -17.63
CA ARG A 35 30.53 20.95 -18.11
C ARG A 35 30.77 20.43 -19.52
N HIS A 36 31.19 21.29 -20.47
CA HIS A 36 31.81 21.01 -21.78
C HIS A 36 31.90 22.30 -22.63
N TYR A 37 32.87 22.35 -23.54
CA TYR A 37 33.20 23.51 -24.41
C TYR A 37 32.24 23.71 -25.60
N GLU A 38 31.24 22.85 -25.79
CA GLU A 38 30.24 23.00 -26.85
C GLU A 38 29.09 23.92 -26.41
N GLU A 39 28.47 24.59 -27.38
CA GLU A 39 27.37 25.56 -27.21
C GLU A 39 26.09 24.90 -26.64
N ASN A 40 26.01 24.69 -25.32
CA ASN A 40 24.80 24.50 -24.49
C ASN A 40 25.14 23.88 -23.12
N THR A 41 25.95 24.56 -22.32
CA THR A 41 26.29 24.11 -20.96
C THR A 41 25.82 25.09 -19.90
N LEU A 42 25.54 24.58 -18.70
CA LEU A 42 25.09 25.41 -17.60
C LEU A 42 26.14 26.47 -17.27
N GLU A 43 27.43 26.11 -17.25
CA GLU A 43 28.55 27.01 -16.96
C GLU A 43 28.57 28.26 -17.85
N VAL A 44 28.26 28.14 -19.14
CA VAL A 44 28.19 29.28 -20.07
C VAL A 44 27.06 30.24 -19.69
N LEU A 45 25.93 29.71 -19.21
CA LEU A 45 24.77 30.51 -18.82
C LEU A 45 24.95 31.18 -17.45
N LEU A 46 25.82 30.66 -16.56
CA LEU A 46 25.93 31.13 -15.18
C LEU A 46 26.26 32.62 -15.06
N ARG A 47 27.14 33.15 -15.91
CA ARG A 47 27.48 34.59 -15.90
C ARG A 47 26.29 35.49 -16.18
N GLN A 48 25.33 35.02 -16.97
CA GLN A 48 24.13 35.78 -17.32
C GLN A 48 23.01 35.58 -16.29
N LEU A 49 22.99 34.43 -15.61
CA LEU A 49 21.97 34.05 -14.65
C LEU A 49 22.22 34.59 -13.24
N LEU A 50 23.49 34.65 -12.81
CA LEU A 50 23.87 34.95 -11.43
C LEU A 50 24.21 36.43 -11.24
N ARG A 51 24.01 36.94 -10.03
CA ARG A 51 24.50 38.27 -9.66
C ARG A 51 26.03 38.26 -9.65
N PRO A 52 26.73 39.32 -10.11
CA PRO A 52 28.18 39.41 -9.93
C PRO A 52 28.51 39.53 -8.43
N PRO A 53 29.57 38.86 -7.94
CA PRO A 53 30.05 39.04 -6.56
C PRO A 53 30.44 40.50 -6.26
N ASN A 54 30.13 40.96 -5.06
CA ASN A 54 30.77 42.13 -4.48
C ASN A 54 31.96 41.67 -3.61
N GLY A 55 33.18 42.06 -3.96
CA GLY A 55 34.36 41.63 -3.21
C GLY A 55 35.68 41.99 -3.88
N SER A 56 36.78 41.43 -3.34
CA SER A 56 38.11 41.61 -3.90
C SER A 56 38.19 40.98 -5.29
N ILE A 57 38.68 41.73 -6.29
CA ILE A 57 38.89 41.27 -7.66
C ILE A 57 39.78 40.02 -7.69
N ASP A 58 40.70 39.88 -6.72
CA ASP A 58 41.59 38.73 -6.62
C ASP A 58 40.90 37.45 -6.14
N ASP A 59 39.75 37.54 -5.45
CA ASP A 59 38.98 36.37 -4.99
C ASP A 59 37.87 35.98 -5.97
N ILE A 60 37.36 36.92 -6.77
CA ILE A 60 36.28 36.66 -7.73
C ILE A 60 36.75 35.68 -8.83
N LEU A 61 35.97 34.62 -9.05
CA LEU A 61 36.23 33.72 -10.16
C LEU A 61 35.84 34.38 -11.48
N PRO A 62 36.68 34.31 -12.53
CA PRO A 62 36.33 34.83 -13.85
C PRO A 62 35.04 34.22 -14.38
N ASN A 63 34.82 32.93 -14.16
CA ASN A 63 33.58 32.21 -14.45
C ASN A 63 33.11 31.50 -13.18
N PRO A 64 31.82 31.57 -12.81
CA PRO A 64 31.27 30.72 -11.77
C PRO A 64 31.48 29.24 -12.12
N ILE A 65 31.86 28.43 -11.14
CA ILE A 65 32.20 27.02 -11.33
C ILE A 65 31.14 26.15 -10.65
N VAL A 66 30.62 25.17 -11.39
CA VAL A 66 29.71 24.16 -10.84
C VAL A 66 30.47 23.21 -9.93
N ILE A 67 30.05 23.07 -8.68
CA ILE A 67 30.47 21.98 -7.79
C ILE A 67 29.57 20.78 -8.10
N SER A 68 30.11 19.84 -8.87
CA SER A 68 29.32 18.74 -9.44
C SER A 68 28.94 17.71 -8.39
N ASN A 69 27.67 17.36 -8.39
CA ASN A 69 27.05 16.25 -7.68
C ASN A 69 26.87 15.00 -8.56
N GLY A 70 27.48 14.97 -9.75
CA GLY A 70 27.31 13.87 -10.71
C GLY A 70 25.92 13.82 -11.36
N LEU A 71 25.17 14.93 -11.40
CA LEU A 71 23.91 14.98 -12.15
C LEU A 71 24.15 14.78 -13.66
N ASP A 72 23.62 13.67 -14.19
CA ASP A 72 23.64 13.38 -15.62
C ASP A 72 22.91 14.45 -16.45
N LYS A 73 23.20 14.51 -17.76
CA LYS A 73 22.55 15.43 -18.71
C LYS A 73 21.02 15.38 -18.63
N SER A 74 20.45 14.18 -18.54
CA SER A 74 19.00 13.95 -18.49
C SER A 74 18.36 14.21 -17.13
N SER A 75 19.17 14.31 -16.07
CA SER A 75 18.69 14.51 -14.72
C SER A 75 18.39 15.98 -14.46
N TRP A 76 17.27 16.22 -13.79
CA TRP A 76 16.87 17.53 -13.31
C TRP A 76 17.35 17.67 -11.86
N GLY A 77 17.77 18.85 -11.41
CA GLY A 77 18.06 19.02 -10.00
C GLY A 77 18.87 20.25 -9.64
N LEU A 78 18.99 20.47 -8.33
CA LEU A 78 19.84 21.50 -7.75
C LEU A 78 21.32 21.25 -8.07
N VAL A 79 22.07 22.33 -8.21
CA VAL A 79 23.51 22.33 -8.45
C VAL A 79 24.11 23.48 -7.65
N VAL A 80 25.18 23.21 -6.90
CA VAL A 80 25.89 24.24 -6.14
C VAL A 80 26.97 24.85 -7.02
N ILE A 81 27.15 26.17 -6.93
CA ILE A 81 28.06 26.95 -7.75
C ILE A 81 28.94 27.78 -6.84
N ALA A 82 30.24 27.77 -7.09
CA ALA A 82 31.20 28.69 -6.49
C ALA A 82 31.38 29.92 -7.39
N LYS A 83 31.37 31.11 -6.77
CA LYS A 83 31.59 32.39 -7.45
C LYS A 83 32.91 33.06 -7.06
N THR A 84 33.51 32.65 -5.93
CA THR A 84 34.84 33.11 -5.50
C THR A 84 35.79 31.93 -5.23
N ARG A 85 37.10 32.19 -5.18
CA ARG A 85 38.14 31.18 -4.95
C ARG A 85 38.01 30.59 -3.54
N GLN A 86 37.76 31.44 -2.53
CA GLN A 86 37.49 30.97 -1.17
C GLN A 86 36.30 30.01 -1.13
N ALA A 87 35.19 30.35 -1.81
CA ALA A 87 34.01 29.51 -1.86
C ALA A 87 34.27 28.18 -2.59
N LEU A 88 35.04 28.21 -3.69
CA LEU A 88 35.43 27.01 -4.43
C LEU A 88 36.21 26.03 -3.56
N LEU A 89 37.19 26.51 -2.79
CA LEU A 89 37.99 25.69 -1.88
C LEU A 89 37.11 25.08 -0.78
N GLY A 90 36.33 25.91 -0.08
CA GLY A 90 35.48 25.46 1.03
C GLY A 90 34.39 24.46 0.59
N LEU A 91 33.76 24.69 -0.57
CA LEU A 91 32.77 23.76 -1.11
C LEU A 91 33.41 22.44 -1.58
N THR A 92 34.60 22.49 -2.16
CA THR A 92 35.32 21.28 -2.61
C THR A 92 35.72 20.42 -1.42
N GLU A 93 36.24 21.05 -0.35
CA GLU A 93 36.56 20.37 0.91
C GLU A 93 35.30 19.77 1.55
N ALA A 94 34.24 20.56 1.72
CA ALA A 94 32.97 20.11 2.29
C ALA A 94 32.35 18.94 1.50
N TRP A 95 32.47 18.97 0.16
CA TRP A 95 32.03 17.86 -0.69
C TRP A 95 32.88 16.61 -0.46
N SER A 96 34.20 16.77 -0.42
CA SER A 96 35.14 15.67 -0.22
C SER A 96 35.00 14.98 1.13
N GLU A 97 34.49 15.68 2.14
CA GLU A 97 34.26 15.17 3.50
C GLU A 97 32.79 14.77 3.76
N SER A 98 31.95 14.70 2.72
CA SER A 98 30.52 14.38 2.84
C SER A 98 29.75 15.33 3.79
N ARG A 99 30.20 16.59 3.92
CA ARG A 99 29.51 17.66 4.69
C ARG A 99 28.40 18.36 3.91
N ILE A 100 28.24 18.03 2.62
CA ILE A 100 27.13 18.51 1.79
C ILE A 100 26.10 17.38 1.66
N ILE A 101 24.92 17.58 2.23
CA ILE A 101 23.83 16.60 2.22
C ILE A 101 22.97 16.85 0.99
N THR A 102 22.67 15.79 0.25
CA THR A 102 21.84 15.84 -0.95
C THR A 102 20.66 14.91 -0.80
N THR A 103 19.45 15.38 -1.10
CA THR A 103 18.23 14.55 -1.05
C THR A 103 17.46 14.62 -2.36
N TYR A 104 17.18 13.44 -2.90
CA TYR A 104 16.57 13.26 -4.20
C TYR A 104 15.11 12.82 -4.05
N HIS A 105 14.19 13.43 -4.82
CA HIS A 105 12.91 12.79 -5.10
C HIS A 105 13.10 11.74 -6.18
N ALA A 106 12.68 10.51 -5.91
CA ALA A 106 12.76 9.40 -6.85
C ALA A 106 11.42 8.65 -6.92
N LEU A 107 11.02 8.27 -8.13
CA LEU A 107 9.93 7.31 -8.37
C LEU A 107 10.54 5.94 -8.64
N ILE A 108 10.22 4.97 -7.78
CA ILE A 108 10.78 3.63 -7.82
C ILE A 108 9.69 2.58 -8.01
N GLU A 109 10.08 1.42 -8.54
CA GLU A 109 9.24 0.25 -8.67
C GLU A 109 8.88 -0.35 -7.31
N GLY A 110 7.62 -0.80 -7.20
CA GLY A 110 7.15 -1.61 -6.10
C GLY A 110 7.02 -0.86 -4.77
N ARG A 111 6.92 -1.64 -3.70
CA ARG A 111 6.97 -1.18 -2.30
C ARG A 111 8.33 -1.56 -1.71
N ILE A 112 8.83 -0.74 -0.79
CA ILE A 112 10.10 -1.05 -0.11
C ILE A 112 9.84 -2.11 0.95
N VAL A 113 10.60 -3.22 0.92
CA VAL A 113 10.51 -4.29 1.91
C VAL A 113 11.36 -3.93 3.14
N VAL A 114 10.80 -4.13 4.34
CA VAL A 114 11.45 -3.94 5.65
C VAL A 114 11.20 -5.18 6.50
N GLY A 115 12.22 -6.00 6.70
CA GLY A 115 12.07 -7.32 7.32
C GLY A 115 11.14 -8.19 6.50
N ASN A 116 10.04 -8.65 7.10
CA ASN A 116 8.99 -9.44 6.45
C ASN A 116 7.76 -8.60 6.04
N THR A 117 7.85 -7.27 6.12
CA THR A 117 6.73 -6.35 5.87
C THR A 117 7.10 -5.30 4.82
N PHE A 118 6.14 -4.44 4.45
CA PHE A 118 6.37 -3.32 3.55
C PHE A 118 6.41 -2.00 4.30
N ALA A 119 7.25 -1.07 3.83
CA ALA A 119 7.30 0.27 4.36
C ALA A 119 5.97 1.02 4.14
N HIS A 120 5.58 1.85 5.11
CA HIS A 120 4.39 2.71 5.04
C HIS A 120 4.75 4.15 4.66
N VAL A 121 3.77 4.91 4.20
CA VAL A 121 3.95 6.34 3.88
C VAL A 121 4.35 7.11 5.14
N GLY A 122 5.36 7.97 5.02
CA GLY A 122 5.97 8.70 6.13
C GLY A 122 7.11 7.94 6.83
N GLN A 123 7.26 6.63 6.59
CA GLN A 123 8.33 5.85 7.21
C GLN A 123 9.70 6.29 6.70
N ARG A 124 10.60 6.60 7.64
CA ARG A 124 12.02 6.86 7.39
C ARG A 124 12.86 5.64 7.77
N LEU A 125 13.69 5.18 6.85
CA LEU A 125 14.54 4.00 7.02
C LEU A 125 15.97 4.30 6.58
N THR A 126 16.93 3.67 7.26
CA THR A 126 18.34 3.65 6.82
C THR A 126 18.61 2.29 6.22
N ARG A 127 19.15 2.27 5.00
CA ARG A 127 19.45 1.04 4.28
C ARG A 127 20.88 1.05 3.78
N THR A 128 21.51 -0.11 3.87
CA THR A 128 22.88 -0.33 3.41
C THR A 128 22.89 -1.54 2.49
N ASP A 129 23.26 -1.34 1.24
CA ASP A 129 23.35 -2.37 0.22
C ASP A 129 24.75 -2.34 -0.42
N VAL A 130 25.21 -3.48 -0.93
CA VAL A 130 26.52 -3.58 -1.59
C VAL A 130 26.33 -3.40 -3.09
N VAL A 131 26.99 -2.40 -3.66
CA VAL A 131 26.97 -2.07 -5.09
C VAL A 131 28.40 -2.11 -5.60
N ASP A 132 28.70 -2.95 -6.59
CA ASP A 132 30.05 -3.08 -7.18
C ASP A 132 31.16 -3.25 -6.11
N ASN A 133 30.91 -4.09 -5.09
CA ASN A 133 31.77 -4.31 -3.92
C ASN A 133 31.97 -3.10 -2.98
N VAL A 134 31.17 -2.05 -3.14
CA VAL A 134 31.18 -0.88 -2.26
C VAL A 134 29.90 -0.85 -1.42
N SER A 135 30.05 -0.73 -0.11
CA SER A 135 28.91 -0.54 0.79
C SER A 135 28.34 0.87 0.61
N CYS A 136 27.10 0.93 0.13
CA CYS A 136 26.37 2.17 -0.07
C CYS A 136 25.27 2.27 0.98
N THR A 137 25.28 3.35 1.76
CA THR A 137 24.23 3.60 2.75
C THR A 137 23.37 4.78 2.31
N ALA A 138 22.06 4.70 2.51
CA ALA A 138 21.15 5.80 2.24
C ALA A 138 20.07 5.89 3.30
N THR A 139 19.60 7.11 3.55
CA THR A 139 18.36 7.35 4.29
C THR A 139 17.23 7.56 3.30
N ILE A 140 16.16 6.80 3.46
CA ILE A 140 15.04 6.76 2.54
C ILE A 140 13.78 7.11 3.31
N THR A 141 12.97 8.03 2.79
CA THR A 141 11.64 8.34 3.35
C THR A 141 10.59 8.07 2.29
N VAL A 142 9.60 7.23 2.62
CA VAL A 142 8.50 6.92 1.70
C VAL A 142 7.51 8.08 1.71
N LEU A 143 7.33 8.76 0.58
CA LEU A 143 6.40 9.88 0.47
C LEU A 143 5.02 9.44 0.00
N ASN A 144 4.96 8.51 -0.96
CA ASN A 144 3.70 8.02 -1.51
C ASN A 144 3.87 6.57 -1.99
N ILE A 145 2.80 5.79 -1.90
CA ILE A 145 2.67 4.48 -2.52
C ILE A 145 1.48 4.56 -3.48
N THR A 146 1.64 4.08 -4.71
CA THR A 146 0.64 4.25 -5.76
C THR A 146 0.45 2.97 -6.52
N ARG A 147 -0.79 2.60 -6.80
CA ARG A 147 -1.08 1.41 -7.58
C ARG A 147 -0.64 1.59 -9.03
N CYS A 148 0.01 0.56 -9.55
CA CYS A 148 0.44 0.52 -10.94
C CYS A 148 0.09 -0.83 -11.54
N ARG A 149 -0.66 -0.82 -12.63
CA ARG A 149 -1.12 -2.03 -13.32
C ARG A 149 -0.02 -3.05 -13.62
N LYS A 150 1.18 -2.57 -13.99
CA LYS A 150 2.27 -3.45 -14.45
C LYS A 150 3.21 -3.89 -13.35
N LEU A 151 3.50 -2.99 -12.42
CA LEU A 151 4.49 -3.20 -11.36
C LEU A 151 3.85 -3.41 -9.99
N GLU A 152 2.51 -3.56 -9.97
CA GLU A 152 1.62 -3.56 -8.80
C GLU A 152 1.57 -2.23 -8.05
N TYR A 153 2.76 -1.73 -7.70
CA TYR A 153 2.95 -0.51 -6.96
C TYR A 153 4.11 0.30 -7.54
N LEU A 154 4.07 1.60 -7.28
CA LEU A 154 5.17 2.53 -7.41
C LEU A 154 5.31 3.23 -6.06
N SER A 155 6.55 3.50 -5.65
CA SER A 155 6.82 4.31 -4.47
C SER A 155 7.47 5.62 -4.89
N THR A 156 7.00 6.74 -4.35
CA THR A 156 7.74 8.00 -4.41
C THR A 156 8.52 8.13 -3.11
N VAL A 157 9.83 8.38 -3.20
CA VAL A 157 10.71 8.43 -2.03
C VAL A 157 11.58 9.68 -2.04
N LEU A 158 11.93 10.15 -0.84
CA LEU A 158 13.12 10.97 -0.62
C LEU A 158 14.30 10.04 -0.38
N PHE A 159 15.33 10.16 -1.19
CA PHE A 159 16.54 9.34 -1.13
C PHE A 159 17.74 10.23 -0.81
N THR A 160 18.36 10.02 0.36
CA THR A 160 19.51 10.79 0.84
C THR A 160 20.71 9.84 0.94
N PRO A 161 21.59 9.77 -0.07
CA PRO A 161 22.76 8.92 -0.01
C PRO A 161 23.74 9.43 1.06
N LYS A 162 24.25 8.51 1.88
CA LYS A 162 25.46 8.72 2.68
C LYS A 162 26.63 8.27 1.82
N LEU A 163 27.24 9.21 1.12
CA LEU A 163 28.31 8.94 0.18
C LEU A 163 29.55 8.46 0.94
N PRO A 164 30.14 7.30 0.60
CA PRO A 164 31.41 6.89 1.18
C PRO A 164 32.56 7.78 0.67
N LEU A 165 33.51 8.05 1.56
CA LEU A 165 34.79 8.68 1.25
C LEU A 165 35.65 7.67 0.47
N PHE A 166 35.66 7.79 -0.85
CA PHE A 166 36.55 7.04 -1.77
C PHE A 166 36.33 5.52 -1.95
N PRO A 167 36.79 4.94 -3.09
CA PRO A 167 37.27 5.60 -4.30
C PRO A 167 36.14 5.78 -5.32
N ARG A 168 36.26 6.81 -6.19
CA ARG A 168 35.39 7.17 -7.33
C ARG A 168 34.01 6.51 -7.35
N GLN A 169 32.98 7.30 -7.05
CA GLN A 169 31.60 6.85 -7.16
C GLN A 169 31.33 6.31 -8.58
N PRO A 170 30.79 5.09 -8.71
CA PRO A 170 30.36 4.59 -10.01
C PRO A 170 29.30 5.53 -10.59
N ASN A 171 29.38 5.76 -11.90
CA ASN A 171 28.34 6.47 -12.61
C ASN A 171 26.99 5.81 -12.31
N HIS A 172 25.97 6.61 -12.03
CA HIS A 172 24.62 6.14 -11.71
C HIS A 172 24.48 5.36 -10.37
N HIS A 173 25.35 5.59 -9.38
CA HIS A 173 25.31 4.91 -8.08
C HIS A 173 23.92 4.86 -7.41
N ILE A 174 23.11 5.93 -7.49
CA ILE A 174 21.74 5.92 -6.92
C ILE A 174 20.87 4.88 -7.62
N ARG A 175 20.97 4.77 -8.95
CA ARG A 175 20.20 3.80 -9.74
C ARG A 175 20.60 2.38 -9.38
N LEU A 176 21.90 2.14 -9.25
CA LEU A 176 22.46 0.84 -8.86
C LEU A 176 22.05 0.46 -7.43
N HIS A 177 22.08 1.40 -6.49
CA HIS A 177 21.64 1.17 -5.11
C HIS A 177 20.15 0.81 -5.07
N LEU A 178 19.29 1.60 -5.71
CA LEU A 178 17.87 1.32 -5.81
C LEU A 178 17.57 -0.03 -6.49
N LEU A 179 18.35 -0.40 -7.51
CA LEU A 179 18.27 -1.71 -8.15
C LEU A 179 18.69 -2.85 -7.22
N ALA A 180 19.80 -2.70 -6.49
CA ALA A 180 20.27 -3.67 -5.51
C ALA A 180 19.27 -3.87 -4.36
N MET A 181 18.51 -2.83 -4.01
CA MET A 181 17.40 -2.93 -3.05
C MET A 181 16.22 -3.77 -3.56
N GLY A 182 16.14 -4.03 -4.87
CA GLY A 182 14.98 -4.62 -5.53
C GLY A 182 13.90 -3.60 -5.93
N ASN A 183 14.17 -2.30 -5.83
CA ASN A 183 13.22 -1.22 -6.14
C ASN A 183 13.81 -0.29 -7.20
N ALA A 184 13.94 -0.78 -8.44
CA ALA A 184 14.58 -0.06 -9.53
C ALA A 184 13.94 1.32 -9.77
N LEU A 185 14.76 2.30 -10.15
CA LEU A 185 14.28 3.62 -10.52
C LEU A 185 13.42 3.55 -11.79
N ILE A 186 12.28 4.24 -11.83
CA ILE A 186 11.45 4.32 -13.03
C ILE A 186 12.11 5.22 -14.08
N GLY A 187 12.27 4.72 -15.30
CA GLY A 187 12.97 5.43 -16.36
C GLY A 187 13.14 4.61 -17.64
N ASN A 188 13.77 5.20 -18.64
CA ASN A 188 14.19 4.50 -19.86
C ASN A 188 15.69 4.79 -20.11
N ALA A 189 16.51 4.43 -19.12
CA ALA A 189 17.96 4.55 -19.14
C ALA A 189 18.62 3.30 -18.54
N THR A 190 19.94 3.22 -18.57
CA THR A 190 20.69 2.14 -17.93
C THR A 190 20.35 2.03 -16.44
N ASN A 191 20.15 0.80 -15.96
CA ASN A 191 19.81 0.45 -14.58
C ASN A 191 18.49 1.08 -14.09
N THR A 192 17.48 1.12 -14.97
CA THR A 192 16.12 1.59 -14.64
C THR A 192 15.06 0.62 -15.15
N HIS A 193 13.84 0.71 -14.60
CA HIS A 193 12.68 -0.05 -15.06
C HIS A 193 11.77 0.84 -15.93
N GLY A 194 11.55 0.41 -17.17
CA GLY A 194 10.65 1.08 -18.12
C GLY A 194 9.17 0.77 -17.87
N LEU A 195 8.33 1.81 -17.77
CA LEU A 195 6.88 1.62 -17.80
C LEU A 195 6.40 1.46 -19.25
N ALA A 196 6.17 0.22 -19.69
CA ALA A 196 5.74 -0.02 -21.06
C ALA A 196 4.42 0.71 -21.41
N GLY A 197 4.40 1.41 -22.55
CA GLY A 197 3.30 2.31 -22.96
C GLY A 197 3.38 3.72 -22.35
N SER A 198 4.42 4.01 -21.57
CA SER A 198 4.72 5.35 -21.06
C SER A 198 5.71 6.07 -21.97
N THR A 199 5.57 7.39 -22.11
CA THR A 199 6.47 8.26 -22.88
C THR A 199 7.71 8.69 -22.09
N VAL A 200 8.04 7.98 -21.01
CA VAL A 200 9.16 8.32 -20.11
C VAL A 200 10.47 8.12 -20.86
N LYS A 201 11.06 9.23 -21.31
CA LYS A 201 12.37 9.25 -21.98
C LYS A 201 13.55 9.31 -21.01
N HIS A 202 13.31 9.65 -19.75
CA HIS A 202 14.36 9.96 -18.77
C HIS A 202 14.06 9.36 -17.40
N CYS A 203 15.07 9.28 -16.55
CA CYS A 203 14.93 8.80 -15.18
C CYS A 203 14.03 9.72 -14.34
N MET A 204 13.14 9.14 -13.56
CA MET A 204 12.22 9.84 -12.66
C MET A 204 12.90 10.13 -11.31
N ILE A 205 14.03 10.82 -11.37
CA ILE A 205 14.81 11.24 -10.20
C ILE A 205 15.24 12.70 -10.31
N ALA A 206 15.15 13.44 -9.22
CA ALA A 206 15.52 14.84 -9.15
C ALA A 206 16.23 15.18 -7.85
N LEU A 207 17.36 15.88 -7.90
CA LEU A 207 17.93 16.47 -6.68
C LEU A 207 17.11 17.70 -6.29
N THR A 208 16.37 17.62 -5.19
CA THR A 208 15.44 18.69 -4.78
C THR A 208 15.89 19.40 -3.53
N ARG A 209 16.81 18.82 -2.75
CA ARG A 209 17.28 19.43 -1.52
C ARG A 209 18.79 19.32 -1.38
N ILE A 210 19.41 20.43 -0.99
CA ILE A 210 20.82 20.50 -0.63
C ILE A 210 20.94 21.21 0.72
N GLU A 211 21.68 20.60 1.63
CA GLU A 211 22.05 21.21 2.93
C GLU A 211 23.58 21.32 3.00
N LEU A 212 24.08 22.51 3.33
CA LEU A 212 25.51 22.78 3.44
C LEU A 212 25.78 23.93 4.42
N LYS A 213 27.00 23.98 4.94
CA LYS A 213 27.53 25.15 5.66
C LYS A 213 28.13 26.13 4.65
N HIS A 214 27.73 27.40 4.71
CA HIS A 214 28.28 28.43 3.82
C HIS A 214 29.81 28.48 3.98
N PRO A 215 30.61 28.40 2.89
CA PRO A 215 32.06 28.24 2.98
C PRO A 215 32.80 29.44 3.59
N CYS A 216 32.24 30.66 3.48
CA CYS A 216 32.83 31.87 4.05
C CYS A 216 32.24 32.26 5.43
N THR A 217 30.91 32.25 5.60
CA THR A 217 30.25 32.68 6.86
C THR A 217 30.06 31.57 7.87
N GLY A 218 29.99 30.30 7.44
CA GLY A 218 29.66 29.16 8.32
C GLY A 218 28.17 29.00 8.63
N ASP A 219 27.29 29.80 8.01
CA ASP A 219 25.84 29.70 8.22
C ASP A 219 25.26 28.42 7.60
N ASP A 220 24.16 27.93 8.18
CA ASP A 220 23.41 26.80 7.61
C ASP A 220 22.60 27.25 6.40
N ILE A 221 22.82 26.58 5.28
CA ILE A 221 22.07 26.78 4.04
C ILE A 221 21.28 25.52 3.73
N VAL A 222 19.96 25.68 3.65
CA VAL A 222 19.04 24.64 3.20
C VAL A 222 18.28 25.18 2.00
N VAL A 223 18.53 24.59 0.84
CA VAL A 223 17.75 24.86 -0.36
C VAL A 223 16.88 23.65 -0.61
N ASP A 224 15.57 23.83 -0.61
CA ASP A 224 14.59 22.77 -0.78
C ASP A 224 13.56 23.15 -1.85
N LEU A 225 13.27 22.23 -2.76
CA LEU A 225 12.31 22.37 -3.83
C LEU A 225 11.16 21.39 -3.62
N ALA A 226 9.96 21.82 -4.00
CA ALA A 226 8.80 20.96 -4.03
C ALA A 226 8.99 19.74 -4.94
N GLU A 227 8.14 18.72 -4.76
CA GLU A 227 8.13 17.54 -5.60
C GLU A 227 8.08 17.93 -7.09
N PRO A 228 8.95 17.35 -7.95
CA PRO A 228 8.93 17.64 -9.36
C PRO A 228 7.62 17.21 -10.01
N GLU A 229 6.98 18.14 -10.71
CA GLU A 229 5.68 17.95 -11.36
C GLU A 229 5.63 16.71 -12.29
N ARG A 230 6.76 16.34 -12.93
CA ARG A 230 6.85 15.14 -13.76
C ARG A 230 6.65 13.83 -12.97
N ILE A 231 7.13 13.76 -11.73
CA ILE A 231 6.98 12.59 -10.86
C ILE A 231 5.54 12.50 -10.41
N LYS A 232 4.98 13.63 -9.93
CA LYS A 232 3.58 13.76 -9.53
C LYS A 232 2.61 13.36 -10.65
N ARG A 233 2.74 13.94 -11.85
CA ARG A 233 1.89 13.61 -13.00
C ARG A 233 1.97 12.15 -13.43
N MET A 234 3.15 11.54 -13.33
CA MET A 234 3.31 10.12 -13.64
C MET A 234 2.55 9.26 -12.63
N ARG A 235 2.70 9.58 -11.34
CA ARG A 235 1.98 8.91 -10.25
C ARG A 235 0.47 8.99 -10.47
N GLU A 236 -0.07 10.20 -10.66
CA GLU A 236 -1.49 10.45 -10.90
C GLU A 236 -2.01 9.70 -12.13
N ARG A 237 -1.22 9.66 -13.22
CA ARG A 237 -1.59 8.92 -14.43
C ARG A 237 -1.67 7.41 -14.18
N GLN A 238 -0.73 6.83 -13.43
CA GLN A 238 -0.77 5.39 -13.13
C GLN A 238 -1.95 5.04 -12.24
N GLN A 239 -2.21 5.89 -11.23
CA GLN A 239 -3.37 5.76 -10.35
C GLN A 239 -4.68 5.81 -11.13
N LEU A 240 -4.86 6.80 -12.02
CA LEU A 240 -6.06 6.92 -12.84
C LEU A 240 -6.26 5.71 -13.78
N VAL A 241 -5.18 5.20 -14.38
CA VAL A 241 -5.23 4.01 -15.24
C VAL A 241 -5.64 2.78 -14.42
N TRP A 242 -5.12 2.66 -13.20
CA TRP A 242 -5.52 1.61 -12.27
C TRP A 242 -7.00 1.72 -11.89
N GLU A 243 -7.44 2.89 -11.42
CA GLU A 243 -8.82 3.16 -11.01
C GLU A 243 -9.83 2.88 -12.11
N LYS A 244 -9.58 3.33 -13.35
CA LYS A 244 -10.47 3.05 -14.49
C LYS A 244 -10.64 1.55 -14.73
N GLN A 245 -9.58 0.78 -14.61
CA GLN A 245 -9.64 -0.67 -14.78
C GLN A 245 -10.29 -1.35 -13.58
N TYR A 246 -9.99 -0.89 -12.36
CA TYR A 246 -10.57 -1.40 -11.12
C TYR A 246 -12.08 -1.16 -11.06
N ALA A 247 -12.54 0.03 -11.47
CA ALA A 247 -13.97 0.34 -11.64
C ALA A 247 -14.64 -0.57 -12.68
N ALA A 248 -13.95 -0.86 -13.79
CA ALA A 248 -14.43 -1.83 -14.79
C ALA A 248 -14.53 -3.25 -14.23
N HIS A 249 -13.73 -3.61 -13.23
CA HIS A 249 -13.83 -4.87 -12.49
C HIS A 249 -14.73 -4.78 -11.26
N GLY A 250 -15.41 -3.65 -11.05
CA GLY A 250 -16.45 -3.45 -10.04
C GLY A 250 -15.94 -3.20 -8.62
N GLY A 251 -14.81 -2.55 -8.44
CA GLY A 251 -14.28 -2.17 -7.13
C GLY A 251 -14.36 -0.67 -6.90
N ASN A 252 -14.98 -0.26 -5.79
CA ASN A 252 -14.83 1.07 -5.22
C ASN A 252 -14.36 1.02 -3.75
N ASP A 253 -14.43 -0.14 -3.07
CA ASP A 253 -14.23 -0.22 -1.61
C ASP A 253 -12.97 -0.99 -1.15
N GLU A 254 -12.25 -1.75 -2.01
CA GLU A 254 -11.27 -2.75 -1.52
C GLU A 254 -9.80 -2.26 -1.50
N ASP A 255 -9.44 -1.14 -2.14
CA ASP A 255 -8.06 -0.62 -2.07
C ASP A 255 -7.75 0.00 -0.69
N GLN A 256 -8.74 0.59 -0.01
CA GLN A 256 -8.60 0.96 1.42
C GLN A 256 -8.52 -0.29 2.32
N ALA A 257 -9.14 -1.40 1.91
CA ALA A 257 -9.14 -2.63 2.70
C ALA A 257 -7.75 -3.28 2.76
N LEU A 258 -6.93 -3.24 1.70
CA LEU A 258 -5.64 -3.93 1.67
C LEU A 258 -4.55 -3.31 2.57
N GLU A 259 -4.53 -1.98 2.70
CA GLU A 259 -3.63 -1.33 3.67
C GLU A 259 -4.08 -1.61 5.11
N VAL A 260 -5.40 -1.61 5.36
CA VAL A 260 -6.00 -1.99 6.65
C VAL A 260 -5.70 -3.45 6.98
N VAL A 261 -5.76 -4.38 6.02
CA VAL A 261 -5.41 -5.79 6.18
C VAL A 261 -3.97 -5.96 6.60
N SER A 262 -3.04 -5.36 5.85
CA SER A 262 -1.61 -5.46 6.14
C SER A 262 -1.28 -4.90 7.53
N LEU A 263 -1.93 -3.80 7.90
CA LEU A 263 -1.78 -3.20 9.23
C LEU A 263 -2.37 -4.10 10.33
N ALA A 264 -3.51 -4.74 10.09
CA ALA A 264 -4.14 -5.66 11.03
C ALA A 264 -3.25 -6.88 11.31
N TYR A 265 -2.68 -7.51 10.27
CA TYR A 265 -1.72 -8.60 10.46
C TYR A 265 -0.43 -8.15 11.15
N THR A 266 0.06 -6.95 10.83
CA THR A 266 1.23 -6.40 11.53
C THR A 266 0.95 -6.20 13.03
N ARG A 267 -0.30 -5.84 13.38
CA ARG A 267 -0.74 -5.71 14.78
C ARG A 267 -1.04 -7.05 15.46
N GLY A 268 -1.38 -8.09 14.69
CA GLY A 268 -1.82 -9.39 15.19
C GLY A 268 -3.24 -9.42 15.75
N TYR A 269 -4.01 -8.34 15.63
CA TYR A 269 -5.39 -8.26 16.08
C TYR A 269 -6.25 -7.32 15.22
N GLN A 270 -7.56 -7.54 15.24
CA GLN A 270 -8.56 -6.69 14.58
C GLN A 270 -9.76 -6.46 15.50
N THR A 271 -10.27 -5.22 15.54
CA THR A 271 -11.51 -4.91 16.26
C THR A 271 -12.72 -5.23 15.40
N PHE A 272 -13.71 -5.93 15.97
CA PHE A 272 -14.97 -6.32 15.34
C PHE A 272 -16.07 -6.40 16.40
N CYS A 273 -17.23 -5.80 16.14
CA CYS A 273 -18.35 -5.69 17.10
C CYS A 273 -17.92 -5.17 18.49
N GLY A 274 -16.96 -4.23 18.53
CA GLY A 274 -16.42 -3.68 19.77
C GLY A 274 -15.46 -4.60 20.56
N MET A 275 -15.18 -5.80 20.04
CA MET A 275 -14.27 -6.78 20.64
C MET A 275 -12.97 -6.86 19.83
N SER A 276 -11.83 -7.06 20.49
CA SER A 276 -10.54 -7.25 19.80
C SER A 276 -10.28 -8.74 19.60
N PHE A 277 -10.13 -9.20 18.36
CA PHE A 277 -9.86 -10.58 17.97
C PHE A 277 -8.39 -10.74 17.55
N THR A 278 -7.72 -11.76 18.07
CA THR A 278 -6.42 -12.22 17.57
C THR A 278 -6.60 -12.71 16.14
N ILE A 279 -5.69 -12.31 15.25
CA ILE A 279 -5.66 -12.74 13.85
C ILE A 279 -4.23 -13.02 13.42
N ASN A 280 -4.06 -13.87 12.40
CA ASN A 280 -2.80 -14.14 11.73
C ASN A 280 -3.06 -14.52 10.26
N GLU A 281 -2.02 -14.88 9.53
CA GLU A 281 -2.06 -15.24 8.11
C GLU A 281 -2.95 -16.43 7.76
N HIS A 282 -3.53 -17.13 8.76
CA HIS A 282 -4.43 -18.28 8.55
C HIS A 282 -5.92 -17.91 8.57
N VAL A 283 -6.28 -16.67 8.92
CA VAL A 283 -7.69 -16.21 8.97
C VAL A 283 -7.89 -14.93 8.17
N MET A 284 -9.05 -14.78 7.54
CA MET A 284 -9.45 -13.51 6.92
C MET A 284 -9.63 -12.44 8.00
N VAL A 285 -9.19 -11.20 7.72
CA VAL A 285 -9.36 -10.08 8.65
C VAL A 285 -10.85 -9.73 8.75
N PRO A 286 -11.44 -9.72 9.97
CA PRO A 286 -12.85 -9.35 10.16
C PRO A 286 -13.20 -8.00 9.53
N ARG A 287 -14.32 -7.95 8.80
CA ARG A 287 -14.76 -6.77 8.04
C ARG A 287 -15.90 -6.06 8.74
N GLN A 288 -15.89 -4.73 8.78
CA GLN A 288 -16.99 -3.95 9.38
C GLN A 288 -18.37 -4.25 8.75
N PRO A 289 -18.52 -4.42 7.42
CA PRO A 289 -19.81 -4.82 6.85
C PRO A 289 -20.37 -6.14 7.40
N THR A 290 -19.51 -7.07 7.83
CA THR A 290 -19.91 -8.35 8.44
C THR A 290 -20.58 -8.17 9.81
N GLU A 291 -20.41 -7.03 10.48
CA GLU A 291 -21.12 -6.74 11.74
C GLU A 291 -22.65 -6.68 11.56
N LEU A 292 -23.13 -6.41 10.33
CA LEU A 292 -24.55 -6.45 10.02
C LEU A 292 -25.13 -7.88 10.09
N LEU A 293 -24.32 -8.90 9.77
CA LEU A 293 -24.71 -10.30 9.92
C LEU A 293 -24.88 -10.66 11.39
N VAL A 294 -23.96 -10.20 12.25
CA VAL A 294 -24.02 -10.40 13.72
C VAL A 294 -25.24 -9.74 14.34
N THR A 295 -25.47 -8.46 14.04
CA THR A 295 -26.62 -7.72 14.57
C THR A 295 -27.94 -8.32 14.12
N THR A 296 -28.04 -8.75 12.86
CA THR A 296 -29.21 -9.47 12.33
C THR A 296 -29.47 -10.77 13.09
N ALA A 297 -28.43 -11.56 13.34
CA ALA A 297 -28.58 -12.80 14.10
C ALA A 297 -29.06 -12.53 15.54
N ILE A 298 -28.51 -11.54 16.23
CA ILE A 298 -28.95 -11.15 17.58
C ILE A 298 -30.43 -10.75 17.57
N GLU A 299 -30.86 -9.93 16.61
CA GLU A 299 -32.27 -9.50 16.48
C GLU A 299 -33.23 -10.68 16.33
N LEU A 300 -32.86 -11.69 15.55
CA LEU A 300 -33.67 -12.89 15.30
C LEU A 300 -33.70 -13.85 16.50
N LEU A 301 -32.68 -13.80 17.36
CA LEU A 301 -32.49 -14.79 18.42
C LEU A 301 -32.80 -14.28 19.83
N LYS A 302 -32.84 -12.96 20.06
CA LYS A 302 -32.95 -12.35 21.41
C LYS A 302 -34.13 -12.83 22.25
N ASP A 303 -35.23 -13.24 21.60
CA ASP A 303 -36.46 -13.70 22.25
C ASP A 303 -36.57 -15.23 22.33
N ILE A 304 -35.57 -15.96 21.81
CA ILE A 304 -35.52 -17.42 21.81
C ILE A 304 -34.74 -17.89 23.05
N PRO A 305 -35.33 -18.73 23.92
CA PRO A 305 -34.59 -19.34 25.02
C PRO A 305 -33.50 -20.29 24.51
N THR A 306 -32.24 -20.01 24.85
CA THR A 306 -31.07 -20.85 24.54
C THR A 306 -30.98 -21.25 23.06
N PRO A 307 -30.85 -20.29 22.13
CA PRO A 307 -30.80 -20.59 20.71
C PRO A 307 -29.54 -21.38 20.36
N LYS A 308 -29.66 -22.20 19.32
CA LYS A 308 -28.58 -23.03 18.77
C LYS A 308 -28.07 -22.39 17.49
N ILE A 309 -26.78 -22.09 17.45
CA ILE A 309 -26.16 -21.26 16.41
C ILE A 309 -25.06 -22.06 15.74
N LEU A 310 -25.09 -22.15 14.40
CA LEU A 310 -23.99 -22.66 13.59
C LEU A 310 -23.36 -21.54 12.78
N ASP A 311 -22.04 -21.40 12.86
CA ASP A 311 -21.23 -20.50 12.04
C ASP A 311 -20.36 -21.31 11.08
N VAL A 312 -20.64 -21.18 9.77
CA VAL A 312 -20.02 -21.95 8.69
C VAL A 312 -18.89 -21.14 8.06
N GLY A 313 -17.66 -21.65 8.12
CA GLY A 313 -16.46 -20.89 7.77
C GLY A 313 -16.09 -19.89 8.87
N THR A 314 -16.05 -20.37 10.12
CA THR A 314 -15.96 -19.50 11.31
C THR A 314 -14.67 -18.66 11.37
N GLY A 315 -13.61 -19.06 10.67
CA GLY A 315 -12.36 -18.31 10.59
C GLY A 315 -11.77 -18.02 11.97
N SER A 316 -11.67 -16.73 12.32
CA SER A 316 -11.19 -16.28 13.65
C SER A 316 -12.21 -16.47 14.79
N GLY A 317 -13.41 -17.00 14.50
CA GLY A 317 -14.54 -17.11 15.42
C GLY A 317 -15.33 -15.81 15.61
N CYS A 318 -15.00 -14.76 14.84
CA CYS A 318 -15.48 -13.40 15.13
C CYS A 318 -17.01 -13.24 15.05
N ILE A 319 -17.69 -13.94 14.13
CA ILE A 319 -19.15 -13.92 14.01
C ILE A 319 -19.78 -14.61 15.23
N LEU A 320 -19.48 -15.89 15.44
CA LEU A 320 -20.06 -16.68 16.52
C LEU A 320 -19.83 -16.06 17.90
N ILE A 321 -18.59 -15.69 18.22
CA ILE A 321 -18.21 -15.12 19.52
C ILE A 321 -18.96 -13.81 19.78
N SER A 322 -19.08 -12.94 18.75
CA SER A 322 -19.78 -11.66 18.89
C SER A 322 -21.29 -11.85 19.11
N ILE A 323 -21.91 -12.82 18.44
CA ILE A 323 -23.32 -13.16 18.66
C ILE A 323 -23.52 -13.71 20.06
N MET A 324 -22.68 -14.65 20.50
CA MET A 324 -22.75 -15.20 21.85
C MET A 324 -22.62 -14.09 22.91
N HIS A 325 -21.70 -13.14 22.71
CA HIS A 325 -21.56 -11.97 23.57
C HIS A 325 -22.84 -11.11 23.58
N GLY A 326 -23.41 -10.82 22.39
CA GLY A 326 -24.65 -10.05 22.26
C GLY A 326 -25.88 -10.71 22.90
N LEU A 327 -25.91 -12.05 22.95
CA LEU A 327 -26.95 -12.85 23.61
C LEU A 327 -26.61 -13.16 25.08
N GLN A 328 -25.66 -12.44 25.68
CA GLN A 328 -25.27 -12.62 27.07
C GLN A 328 -24.88 -14.07 27.40
N TYR A 329 -24.31 -14.78 26.42
CA TYR A 329 -23.84 -16.16 26.48
C TYR A 329 -24.93 -17.20 26.74
N GLN A 330 -26.21 -16.83 26.64
CA GLN A 330 -27.36 -17.72 26.83
C GLN A 330 -27.71 -18.47 25.54
N CYS A 331 -26.75 -19.20 24.97
CA CYS A 331 -26.90 -19.92 23.70
C CYS A 331 -25.95 -21.12 23.60
N LEU A 332 -26.22 -22.01 22.65
CA LEU A 332 -25.33 -23.11 22.25
C LEU A 332 -24.72 -22.78 20.89
N GLY A 333 -23.40 -22.60 20.84
CA GLY A 333 -22.67 -22.22 19.63
C GLY A 333 -21.83 -23.36 19.06
N ALA A 334 -21.89 -23.55 17.74
CA ALA A 334 -20.98 -24.39 16.98
C ALA A 334 -20.34 -23.58 15.84
N GLY A 335 -19.02 -23.70 15.67
CA GLY A 335 -18.31 -23.14 14.52
C GLY A 335 -17.62 -24.24 13.73
N ILE A 336 -17.74 -24.22 12.41
CA ILE A 336 -17.00 -25.11 11.51
C ILE A 336 -16.10 -24.33 10.57
N ASP A 337 -14.95 -24.90 10.26
CA ASP A 337 -14.03 -24.38 9.25
C ASP A 337 -13.25 -25.54 8.64
N ILE A 338 -12.84 -25.41 7.38
CA ILE A 338 -11.99 -26.40 6.71
C ILE A 338 -10.52 -26.28 7.14
N SER A 339 -10.12 -25.12 7.67
CA SER A 339 -8.76 -24.89 8.15
C SER A 339 -8.65 -25.18 9.64
N SER A 340 -7.89 -26.22 9.99
CA SER A 340 -7.49 -26.48 11.38
C SER A 340 -6.74 -25.29 12.02
N GLN A 341 -5.91 -24.57 11.24
CA GLN A 341 -5.22 -23.38 11.74
C GLN A 341 -6.18 -22.22 12.06
N ALA A 342 -7.23 -22.03 11.26
CA ALA A 342 -8.27 -21.05 11.57
C ALA A 342 -9.00 -21.42 12.88
N LEU A 343 -9.34 -22.70 13.05
CA LEU A 343 -9.99 -23.18 14.28
C LEU A 343 -9.14 -22.99 15.53
N ASP A 344 -7.81 -23.09 15.43
CA ASP A 344 -6.91 -22.79 16.56
C ASP A 344 -7.03 -21.32 16.99
N ILE A 345 -7.10 -20.39 16.03
CA ILE A 345 -7.34 -18.97 16.30
C ILE A 345 -8.74 -18.74 16.87
N ALA A 346 -9.77 -19.41 16.35
CA ALA A 346 -11.13 -19.33 16.89
C ALA A 346 -11.20 -19.79 18.35
N ARG A 347 -10.52 -20.90 18.69
CA ARG A 347 -10.42 -21.41 20.07
C ARG A 347 -9.68 -20.45 20.99
N GLU A 348 -8.57 -19.85 20.52
CA GLU A 348 -7.83 -18.84 21.28
C GLU A 348 -8.71 -17.63 21.59
N ASN A 349 -9.40 -17.10 20.57
CA ASN A 349 -10.30 -15.98 20.73
C ASN A 349 -11.46 -16.31 21.67
N ALA A 350 -12.08 -17.49 21.52
CA ALA A 350 -13.15 -17.92 22.42
C ALA A 350 -12.67 -17.99 23.87
N LYS A 351 -11.50 -18.59 24.12
CA LYS A 351 -10.92 -18.67 25.47
C LYS A 351 -10.65 -17.29 26.09
N ARG A 352 -10.26 -16.31 25.27
CA ARG A 352 -9.92 -14.97 25.73
C ARG A 352 -11.14 -14.07 25.93
N LEU A 353 -12.15 -14.23 25.08
CA LEU A 353 -13.27 -13.29 24.95
C LEU A 353 -14.57 -13.79 25.58
N LEU A 354 -14.70 -15.09 25.82
CA LEU A 354 -15.89 -15.69 26.42
C LEU A 354 -15.65 -16.11 27.88
N PRO A 355 -16.69 -16.10 28.72
CA PRO A 355 -16.62 -16.69 30.06
C PRO A 355 -16.22 -18.19 30.03
N PRO A 356 -15.50 -18.70 31.05
CA PRO A 356 -14.96 -20.07 31.10
C PRO A 356 -15.95 -21.24 30.98
N LEU A 357 -17.27 -20.99 30.96
CA LEU A 357 -18.34 -21.99 30.85
C LEU A 357 -19.28 -21.74 29.65
N SER A 358 -18.85 -20.93 28.70
CA SER A 358 -19.64 -20.67 27.49
C SER A 358 -19.77 -21.93 26.65
N SER A 359 -20.98 -22.24 26.21
CA SER A 359 -21.27 -23.45 25.44
C SER A 359 -20.93 -23.26 23.97
N ILE A 360 -19.64 -23.31 23.64
CA ILE A 360 -19.10 -23.17 22.29
C ILE A 360 -18.27 -24.40 21.91
N THR A 361 -18.44 -24.90 20.69
CA THR A 361 -17.63 -26.01 20.15
C THR A 361 -17.18 -25.72 18.73
N PHE A 362 -15.95 -26.08 18.40
CA PHE A 362 -15.36 -25.89 17.08
C PHE A 362 -14.99 -27.24 16.45
N ALA A 363 -15.33 -27.44 15.17
CA ALA A 363 -15.06 -28.68 14.45
C ALA A 363 -14.50 -28.41 13.05
N GLU A 364 -13.61 -29.29 12.58
CA GLU A 364 -13.09 -29.25 11.22
C GLU A 364 -14.07 -29.91 10.26
N SER A 365 -14.49 -29.20 9.22
CA SER A 365 -15.43 -29.67 8.19
C SER A 365 -15.41 -28.74 6.98
N ASP A 366 -15.58 -29.25 5.76
CA ASP A 366 -15.89 -28.42 4.59
C ASP A 366 -17.39 -28.05 4.65
N MET A 367 -17.73 -26.83 4.27
CA MET A 367 -19.13 -26.40 4.13
C MET A 367 -19.90 -27.21 3.07
N ALA A 368 -19.18 -27.88 2.16
CA ALA A 368 -19.71 -28.81 1.18
C ALA A 368 -20.05 -30.20 1.75
N ASP A 369 -19.67 -30.49 3.00
CA ASP A 369 -20.00 -31.77 3.64
C ASP A 369 -21.49 -31.82 4.00
N ASP A 370 -22.15 -32.90 3.64
CA ASP A 370 -23.57 -33.18 3.92
C ASP A 370 -23.78 -33.94 5.25
N THR A 371 -22.70 -34.11 6.03
CA THR A 371 -22.72 -34.75 7.35
C THR A 371 -22.09 -33.85 8.40
N LEU A 372 -22.74 -33.74 9.55
CA LEU A 372 -22.20 -32.94 10.66
C LEU A 372 -21.08 -33.70 11.39
N PRO A 373 -19.99 -33.00 11.77
CA PRO A 373 -18.97 -33.57 12.64
C PRO A 373 -19.57 -34.09 13.95
N PHE A 374 -19.11 -35.26 14.39
CA PHE A 374 -19.64 -35.96 15.57
C PHE A 374 -19.68 -35.08 16.83
N ASN A 375 -18.66 -34.24 17.02
CA ASN A 375 -18.54 -33.35 18.18
C ASN A 375 -19.53 -32.18 18.19
N ILE A 376 -20.25 -31.90 17.10
CA ILE A 376 -21.30 -30.87 17.05
C ILE A 376 -22.68 -31.42 16.66
N ALA A 377 -22.75 -32.64 16.13
CA ALA A 377 -24.00 -33.28 15.71
C ALA A 377 -25.07 -33.33 16.81
N HIS A 378 -24.67 -33.47 18.07
CA HIS A 378 -25.57 -33.48 19.23
C HIS A 378 -26.25 -32.12 19.51
N ILE A 379 -25.72 -31.03 18.95
CA ILE A 379 -26.32 -29.70 19.06
C ILE A 379 -27.47 -29.57 18.07
N ALA A 380 -27.38 -30.17 16.88
CA ALA A 380 -28.35 -30.04 15.80
C ALA A 380 -29.79 -30.52 16.18
N PRO A 381 -30.84 -30.07 15.47
CA PRO A 381 -30.81 -29.03 14.43
C PRO A 381 -30.53 -27.65 15.02
N PHE A 382 -29.97 -26.76 14.20
CA PHE A 382 -29.66 -25.38 14.58
C PHE A 382 -30.84 -24.46 14.33
N GLY A 383 -31.06 -23.50 15.23
CA GLY A 383 -32.10 -22.47 15.05
C GLY A 383 -31.69 -21.44 14.00
N ILE A 384 -30.39 -21.14 13.92
CA ILE A 384 -29.82 -20.30 12.87
C ILE A 384 -28.52 -20.90 12.33
N ILE A 385 -28.30 -20.74 11.03
CA ILE A 385 -27.04 -21.05 10.35
C ILE A 385 -26.54 -19.78 9.68
N LEU A 386 -25.29 -19.43 9.95
CA LEU A 386 -24.65 -18.20 9.50
C LEU A 386 -23.47 -18.55 8.59
N CYS A 387 -23.23 -17.74 7.56
CA CYS A 387 -22.05 -17.90 6.73
C CYS A 387 -21.63 -16.59 6.07
N ASN A 388 -20.33 -16.27 6.17
CA ASN A 388 -19.68 -15.32 5.26
C ASN A 388 -18.77 -16.12 4.31
N PRO A 389 -19.30 -16.65 3.20
CA PRO A 389 -18.54 -17.52 2.33
C PRO A 389 -17.54 -16.72 1.49
N PRO A 390 -16.47 -17.37 0.98
CA PRO A 390 -15.62 -16.74 -0.02
C PRO A 390 -16.46 -16.36 -1.25
N TYR A 391 -16.22 -15.18 -1.83
CA TYR A 391 -17.05 -14.66 -2.91
C TYR A 391 -16.25 -14.03 -4.07
N HIS A 392 -14.93 -13.94 -3.97
CA HIS A 392 -14.11 -13.49 -5.10
C HIS A 392 -13.98 -14.61 -6.13
N ASN A 393 -14.09 -14.25 -7.41
CA ASN A 393 -13.67 -15.16 -8.46
C ASN A 393 -12.15 -15.13 -8.64
N THR A 394 -11.61 -16.19 -9.24
CA THR A 394 -10.17 -16.42 -9.41
C THR A 394 -9.51 -15.30 -10.23
N SER A 395 -10.16 -14.84 -11.30
CA SER A 395 -9.61 -13.78 -12.14
C SER A 395 -9.50 -12.45 -11.40
N ARG A 396 -10.53 -12.08 -10.62
CA ARG A 396 -10.51 -10.89 -9.76
C ARG A 396 -9.50 -11.03 -8.64
N ALA A 397 -9.45 -12.17 -7.94
CA ALA A 397 -8.47 -12.39 -6.87
C ALA A 397 -7.03 -12.24 -7.37
N ASN A 398 -6.71 -12.81 -8.54
CA ASN A 398 -5.40 -12.67 -9.18
C ASN A 398 -5.12 -11.23 -9.61
N PHE A 399 -6.13 -10.52 -10.14
CA PHE A 399 -5.99 -9.12 -10.53
C PHE A 399 -5.72 -8.20 -9.32
N LEU A 400 -6.39 -8.47 -8.21
CA LEU A 400 -6.26 -7.69 -6.96
C LEU A 400 -5.07 -8.11 -6.12
N LYS A 401 -4.47 -9.27 -6.42
CA LYS A 401 -3.38 -9.88 -5.64
C LYS A 401 -3.74 -9.95 -4.16
N LEU A 402 -4.87 -10.60 -3.88
CA LEU A 402 -5.35 -10.85 -2.50
C LEU A 402 -4.46 -11.84 -1.73
N ASP A 403 -3.17 -11.93 -2.06
CA ASP A 403 -2.20 -12.89 -1.53
C ASP A 403 -1.83 -12.61 -0.06
N THR A 404 -2.28 -11.47 0.48
CA THR A 404 -2.07 -11.12 1.88
C THR A 404 -2.96 -11.91 2.83
N GLU A 405 -4.07 -12.49 2.36
CA GLU A 405 -5.02 -13.26 3.16
C GLU A 405 -5.12 -14.70 2.65
N PRO A 406 -5.61 -15.66 3.47
CA PRO A 406 -5.83 -17.02 3.01
C PRO A 406 -6.72 -17.05 1.77
N ARG A 407 -6.19 -17.60 0.67
CA ARG A 407 -6.93 -17.72 -0.58
C ARG A 407 -8.22 -18.54 -0.41
N ILE A 408 -8.19 -19.56 0.45
CA ILE A 408 -9.34 -20.40 0.77
C ILE A 408 -10.49 -19.63 1.44
N ALA A 409 -10.19 -18.54 2.14
CA ALA A 409 -11.19 -17.71 2.82
C ALA A 409 -11.75 -16.59 1.91
N THR A 410 -11.07 -16.27 0.81
CA THR A 410 -11.43 -15.12 -0.04
C THR A 410 -11.93 -15.53 -1.43
N VAL A 411 -11.43 -16.63 -2.00
CA VAL A 411 -11.68 -17.04 -3.39
C VAL A 411 -12.64 -18.23 -3.44
N ALA A 412 -13.80 -18.05 -4.06
CA ALA A 412 -14.81 -19.10 -4.18
C ALA A 412 -14.57 -20.02 -5.38
N GLY A 413 -14.14 -19.48 -6.53
CA GLY A 413 -14.03 -20.25 -7.77
C GLY A 413 -13.96 -19.38 -9.02
N GLU A 414 -14.62 -19.77 -10.10
CA GLU A 414 -14.59 -19.05 -11.39
C GLU A 414 -15.63 -17.92 -11.47
N THR A 415 -16.78 -18.13 -10.84
CA THR A 415 -17.90 -17.18 -10.78
C THR A 415 -17.90 -16.37 -9.49
N GLY A 416 -17.29 -16.94 -8.44
CA GLY A 416 -17.37 -16.49 -7.06
C GLY A 416 -18.75 -16.72 -6.43
N LEU A 417 -19.55 -17.64 -6.98
CA LEU A 417 -20.81 -18.12 -6.40
C LEU A 417 -20.66 -19.51 -5.78
N GLU A 418 -19.52 -20.17 -5.99
CA GLU A 418 -19.27 -21.55 -5.59
C GLU A 418 -19.33 -21.75 -4.07
N GLY A 419 -18.96 -20.75 -3.27
CA GLY A 419 -19.13 -20.80 -1.81
C GLY A 419 -20.60 -20.95 -1.40
N TYR A 420 -21.51 -20.27 -2.11
CA TYR A 420 -22.95 -20.39 -1.87
C TYR A 420 -23.50 -21.73 -2.36
N ASP A 421 -22.98 -22.25 -3.48
CA ASP A 421 -23.34 -23.58 -3.97
C ASP A 421 -22.91 -24.69 -3.00
N LYS A 422 -21.68 -24.59 -2.44
CA LYS A 422 -21.18 -25.54 -1.45
C LYS A 422 -22.05 -25.60 -0.20
N ILE A 423 -22.36 -24.45 0.43
CA ILE A 423 -23.21 -24.44 1.63
C ILE A 423 -24.63 -24.95 1.33
N LEU A 424 -25.20 -24.62 0.17
CA LEU A 424 -26.53 -25.09 -0.25
C LEU A 424 -26.61 -26.60 -0.44
N ASN A 425 -25.58 -27.22 -1.03
CA ASN A 425 -25.56 -28.65 -1.33
C ASN A 425 -24.82 -29.51 -0.27
N GLY A 426 -24.24 -28.88 0.74
CA GLY A 426 -23.54 -29.54 1.85
C GLY A 426 -24.29 -29.37 3.15
N VAL A 427 -23.82 -28.44 3.99
CA VAL A 427 -24.34 -28.26 5.36
C VAL A 427 -25.86 -28.02 5.40
N LEU A 428 -26.45 -27.31 4.42
CA LEU A 428 -27.89 -27.06 4.40
C LEU A 428 -28.74 -28.26 3.93
N ASP A 429 -28.13 -29.26 3.32
CA ASP A 429 -28.75 -30.55 2.98
C ASP A 429 -28.46 -31.63 4.05
N SER A 430 -27.70 -31.28 5.10
CA SER A 430 -27.37 -32.15 6.23
C SER A 430 -28.42 -32.12 7.37
N GLY A 431 -28.17 -32.93 8.41
CA GLY A 431 -28.92 -32.89 9.68
C GLY A 431 -28.80 -31.59 10.49
N ALA A 432 -28.05 -30.59 10.01
CA ALA A 432 -27.96 -29.25 10.62
C ALA A 432 -29.30 -28.49 10.59
N VAL A 433 -30.14 -28.77 9.59
CA VAL A 433 -31.37 -28.03 9.32
C VAL A 433 -32.59 -28.73 9.89
N GLY A 434 -33.45 -27.98 10.59
CA GLY A 434 -34.79 -28.37 10.98
C GLY A 434 -35.86 -27.44 10.43
N ASP A 435 -37.13 -27.70 10.75
CA ASP A 435 -38.28 -27.01 10.17
C ASP A 435 -38.38 -25.50 10.45
N SER A 436 -37.63 -25.01 11.43
CA SER A 436 -37.61 -23.60 11.87
C SER A 436 -36.25 -22.95 11.70
N THR A 437 -35.28 -23.64 11.07
CA THR A 437 -33.94 -23.09 10.86
C THR A 437 -34.01 -21.88 9.94
N ILE A 438 -33.38 -20.79 10.40
CA ILE A 438 -33.14 -19.59 9.60
C ILE A 438 -31.71 -19.66 9.06
N VAL A 439 -31.50 -19.23 7.82
CA VAL A 439 -30.17 -19.12 7.23
C VAL A 439 -29.87 -17.66 6.94
N VAL A 440 -28.72 -17.17 7.37
CA VAL A 440 -28.27 -15.80 7.10
C VAL A 440 -26.90 -15.85 6.46
N VAL A 441 -26.80 -15.38 5.21
CA VAL A 441 -25.54 -15.37 4.46
C VAL A 441 -25.11 -13.96 4.10
N GLU A 442 -23.82 -13.67 4.23
CA GLU A 442 -23.23 -12.44 3.71
C GLU A 442 -23.13 -12.51 2.18
N VAL A 443 -23.43 -11.39 1.52
CA VAL A 443 -23.41 -11.29 0.06
C VAL A 443 -22.74 -10.00 -0.41
N PRO A 444 -21.86 -10.07 -1.43
CA PRO A 444 -21.48 -8.89 -2.17
C PRO A 444 -22.71 -8.26 -2.84
N PRO A 445 -22.80 -6.92 -2.92
CA PRO A 445 -24.03 -6.27 -3.34
C PRO A 445 -24.50 -6.67 -4.74
N LYS A 446 -23.54 -6.84 -5.66
CA LYS A 446 -23.79 -7.23 -7.05
C LYS A 446 -24.21 -8.70 -7.22
N LYS A 447 -24.06 -9.51 -6.18
CA LYS A 447 -24.38 -10.96 -6.19
C LYS A 447 -25.67 -11.28 -5.46
N ALA A 448 -26.23 -10.36 -4.69
CA ALA A 448 -27.42 -10.57 -3.87
C ALA A 448 -28.60 -11.19 -4.65
N MET A 449 -28.90 -10.67 -5.85
CA MET A 449 -29.99 -11.20 -6.67
C MET A 449 -29.74 -12.65 -7.14
N ASN A 450 -28.51 -12.96 -7.56
CA ASN A 450 -28.16 -14.31 -8.02
C ASN A 450 -28.18 -15.31 -6.85
N VAL A 451 -27.63 -14.93 -5.70
CA VAL A 451 -27.64 -15.76 -4.49
C VAL A 451 -29.07 -15.99 -4.01
N GLY A 452 -29.93 -14.96 -4.04
CA GLY A 452 -31.36 -15.11 -3.76
C GLY A 452 -32.00 -16.19 -4.62
N GLY A 453 -31.81 -16.13 -5.95
CA GLY A 453 -32.34 -17.14 -6.87
C GLY A 453 -31.79 -18.56 -6.65
N MET A 454 -30.52 -18.69 -6.26
CA MET A 454 -29.93 -20.01 -5.92
C MET A 454 -30.61 -20.65 -4.71
N PHE A 455 -30.85 -19.86 -3.66
CA PHE A 455 -31.51 -20.32 -2.44
C PHE A 455 -32.99 -20.66 -2.71
N GLU A 456 -33.72 -19.81 -3.44
CA GLU A 456 -35.11 -20.06 -3.81
C GLU A 456 -35.28 -21.34 -4.64
N ALA A 457 -34.37 -21.62 -5.57
CA ALA A 457 -34.37 -22.86 -6.36
C ALA A 457 -34.19 -24.13 -5.50
N LYS A 458 -33.63 -23.98 -4.29
CA LYS A 458 -33.45 -25.05 -3.29
C LYS A 458 -34.53 -25.06 -2.20
N GLY A 459 -35.60 -24.27 -2.38
CA GLY A 459 -36.73 -24.23 -1.44
C GLY A 459 -36.50 -23.35 -0.21
N TRP A 460 -35.50 -22.46 -0.25
CA TRP A 460 -35.27 -21.45 0.78
C TRP A 460 -35.91 -20.12 0.35
N HIS A 461 -36.92 -19.67 1.07
CA HIS A 461 -37.63 -18.42 0.79
C HIS A 461 -36.88 -17.23 1.40
N LEU A 462 -36.67 -16.19 0.59
CA LEU A 462 -36.05 -14.94 1.05
C LEU A 462 -37.02 -14.17 1.96
N VAL A 463 -36.68 -14.07 3.25
CA VAL A 463 -37.48 -13.39 4.27
C VAL A 463 -37.12 -11.91 4.36
N ASP A 464 -35.83 -11.60 4.29
CA ASP A 464 -35.34 -10.22 4.41
C ASP A 464 -34.01 -10.01 3.67
N THR A 465 -33.75 -8.79 3.25
CA THR A 465 -32.47 -8.33 2.69
C THR A 465 -31.93 -7.20 3.56
N LYS A 466 -30.92 -7.50 4.35
CA LYS A 466 -30.28 -6.55 5.25
C LYS A 466 -29.32 -5.66 4.48
N ARG A 467 -29.48 -4.35 4.67
CA ARG A 467 -28.75 -3.30 3.96
C ARG A 467 -27.94 -2.46 4.92
N ASP A 468 -26.78 -2.01 4.47
CA ASP A 468 -25.97 -1.04 5.22
C ASP A 468 -26.58 0.37 5.20
N SER A 469 -25.92 1.33 5.85
CA SER A 469 -26.35 2.74 5.91
C SER A 469 -26.47 3.40 4.53
N GLN A 470 -25.83 2.84 3.50
CA GLN A 470 -25.90 3.30 2.11
C GLN A 470 -26.97 2.55 1.30
N GLN A 471 -27.87 1.80 1.96
CA GLN A 471 -28.91 0.98 1.34
C GLN A 471 -28.38 -0.16 0.45
N THR A 472 -27.11 -0.53 0.63
CA THR A 472 -26.46 -1.57 -0.13
C THR A 472 -26.69 -2.93 0.54
N PRO A 473 -27.15 -3.97 -0.18
CA PRO A 473 -27.40 -5.28 0.40
C PRO A 473 -26.08 -5.93 0.87
N ARG A 474 -26.09 -6.45 2.10
CA ARG A 474 -24.95 -7.14 2.72
C ARG A 474 -25.29 -8.53 3.21
N CYS A 475 -26.51 -8.78 3.67
CA CYS A 475 -26.91 -10.10 4.13
C CYS A 475 -28.30 -10.45 3.61
N LEU A 476 -28.50 -11.73 3.31
CA LEU A 476 -29.81 -12.29 2.94
C LEU A 476 -30.26 -13.24 4.03
N VAL A 477 -31.52 -13.13 4.42
CA VAL A 477 -32.16 -13.96 5.46
C VAL A 477 -33.16 -14.89 4.77
N PHE A 478 -33.00 -16.19 4.99
CA PHE A 478 -33.83 -17.22 4.39
C PHE A 478 -34.51 -18.12 5.42
N SER A 479 -35.66 -18.67 5.06
CA SER A 479 -36.37 -19.70 5.82
C SER A 479 -36.99 -20.75 4.89
N ARG A 480 -37.21 -21.97 5.38
CA ARG A 480 -37.99 -22.99 4.67
C ARG A 480 -39.50 -22.79 4.78
N ARG A 481 -39.96 -21.90 5.68
CA ARG A 481 -41.38 -21.53 5.79
C ARG A 481 -41.60 -20.22 5.06
N GLY A 482 -42.48 -20.25 4.05
CA GLY A 482 -42.93 -19.06 3.32
C GLY A 482 -43.93 -18.22 4.10
#